data_AF-A0A0F6IEC9-F1
#
_entry.id   AF-A0A0F6IEC9-F1
#
_cell.length_a   1.000
_cell.length_b   1.000
_cell.length_c   1.000
_cell.angle_alpha   90.00
_cell.angle_beta   90.00
_cell.angle_gamma   90.00
#
_symmetry.space_group_name_H-M   'P 1'
#
loop_
_entity.id
_entity.type
_entity.pdbx_description
1 polymer ?
#
loop_
_entity_poly.entity_id
_entity_poly.type
_entity_poly.pdbx_seq_one_letter_code
_entity_poly.pdbx_strand_id
1 'polypeptide(L)'
;WGVSFAKNITPDPETGIGGWTEDMFIQTVRTQKRLGVGRPILPPMNGVFIGNMNPLSDDELKDIFAYLKSLKPVRNRVPEPILN
;
A
#
# COMPACT_ATOMS: atom_id res chain seq x y z
N TRP A 1 4.37 -17.93 -5.43
CA TRP A 1 4.38 -16.46 -5.59
C TRP A 1 5.78 -15.85 -5.47
N GLY A 2 6.83 -16.63 -5.18
CA GLY A 2 8.21 -16.15 -5.17
C GLY A 2 8.54 -15.27 -3.95
N VAL A 3 9.51 -14.36 -4.09
CA VAL A 3 10.01 -13.49 -3.02
C VAL A 3 9.42 -12.08 -3.18
N SER A 4 8.66 -11.65 -2.16
CA SER A 4 8.11 -10.30 -2.07
C SER A 4 8.89 -9.45 -1.06
N PHE A 5 9.11 -8.18 -1.38
CA PHE A 5 9.70 -7.20 -0.48
C PHE A 5 8.65 -6.18 -0.04
N ALA A 6 8.65 -5.83 1.25
CA ALA A 6 7.77 -4.78 1.78
C ALA A 6 8.09 -3.44 1.11
N LYS A 7 7.08 -2.78 0.53
CA LYS A 7 7.24 -1.47 -0.11
C LYS A 7 7.31 -0.37 0.96
N ASN A 8 8.01 0.71 0.63
CA ASN A 8 8.02 1.92 1.44
C ASN A 8 6.65 2.60 1.39
N ILE A 9 6.06 2.87 2.56
CA ILE A 9 4.74 3.51 2.73
C ILE A 9 4.85 4.90 3.37
N THR A 10 6.06 5.46 3.49
CA THR A 10 6.25 6.86 3.89
C THR A 10 5.87 7.80 2.73
N PRO A 11 5.66 9.10 2.96
CA PRO A 11 5.25 10.03 1.90
C PRO A 11 6.39 10.46 0.96
N ASP A 12 7.48 9.68 0.89
CA ASP A 12 8.56 9.91 -0.06
C ASP A 12 8.04 9.88 -1.51
N PRO A 13 8.32 10.91 -2.33
CA PRO A 13 7.75 11.04 -3.67
C PRO A 13 8.32 10.06 -4.70
N GLU A 14 9.52 9.52 -4.48
CA GLU A 14 10.20 8.67 -5.46
C GLU A 14 10.11 7.17 -5.15
N THR A 15 10.14 6.81 -3.87
CA THR A 15 10.26 5.44 -3.40
C THR A 15 9.08 5.00 -2.53
N GLY A 16 8.29 5.96 -2.02
CA GLY A 16 7.14 5.72 -1.14
C GLY A 16 5.79 5.98 -1.79
N ILE A 17 4.80 6.37 -0.97
CA ILE A 17 3.44 6.72 -1.40
C ILE A 17 3.24 8.23 -1.57
N GLY A 18 4.33 8.99 -1.79
CA GLY A 18 4.27 10.45 -1.91
C GLY A 18 3.30 10.94 -3.00
N GLY A 19 3.24 10.26 -4.14
CA GLY A 19 2.33 10.57 -5.24
C GLY A 19 0.98 9.85 -5.20
N TRP A 20 0.67 9.06 -4.17
CA TRP A 20 -0.63 8.40 -4.06
C TRP A 20 -1.68 9.39 -3.58
N THR A 21 -2.90 9.29 -4.12
CA THR A 21 -4.08 9.95 -3.56
C THR A 21 -4.74 9.07 -2.49
N GLU A 22 -5.59 9.68 -1.68
CA GLU A 22 -6.42 8.96 -0.69
C GLU A 22 -7.29 7.90 -1.37
N ASP A 23 -7.96 8.25 -2.47
CA ASP A 23 -8.77 7.32 -3.24
C ASP A 23 -7.95 6.13 -3.75
N MET A 24 -6.73 6.36 -4.25
CA MET A 24 -5.85 5.27 -4.70
C MET A 24 -5.50 4.33 -3.55
N PHE A 25 -5.29 4.86 -2.33
CA PHE A 25 -5.02 4.05 -1.15
C PHE A 25 -6.24 3.21 -0.76
N ILE A 26 -7.43 3.84 -0.64
CA ILE A 26 -8.67 3.15 -0.30
C ILE A 26 -8.98 2.07 -1.34
N GLN A 27 -8.94 2.41 -2.63
CA GLN A 27 -9.19 1.44 -3.70
C GLN A 27 -8.16 0.31 -3.69
N THR A 28 -6.90 0.58 -3.33
CA THR A 28 -5.90 -0.48 -3.19
C THR A 28 -6.25 -1.48 -2.09
N VAL A 29 -6.80 -1.03 -0.98
CA VAL A 29 -7.27 -1.91 0.11
C VAL A 29 -8.51 -2.69 -0.32
N ARG A 30 -9.51 -2.00 -0.87
CA ARG A 30 -10.81 -2.57 -1.26
C ARG A 30 -10.71 -3.60 -2.38
N THR A 31 -9.93 -3.29 -3.43
CA THR A 31 -9.81 -4.16 -4.61
C THR A 31 -8.66 -5.14 -4.52
N GLN A 32 -7.75 -4.93 -3.55
CA GLN A 32 -6.50 -5.67 -3.44
C GLN A 32 -5.65 -5.63 -4.70
N LYS A 33 -5.74 -4.53 -5.46
CA LYS A 33 -4.91 -4.24 -6.63
C LYS A 33 -4.07 -3.01 -6.37
N ARG A 34 -2.82 -3.02 -6.83
CA ARG A 34 -1.93 -1.86 -6.72
C ARG A 34 -2.58 -0.64 -7.38
N LEU A 35 -2.68 0.47 -6.65
CA LEU A 35 -3.34 1.71 -7.10
C LEU A 35 -4.82 1.49 -7.51
N GLY A 36 -5.47 0.48 -6.92
CA GLY A 36 -6.86 0.13 -7.20
C GLY A 36 -7.10 -0.63 -8.51
N VAL A 37 -6.21 -0.50 -9.51
CA VAL A 37 -6.43 -1.02 -10.88
C VAL A 37 -5.33 -1.93 -11.41
N GLY A 38 -4.14 -1.88 -10.83
CA GLY A 38 -2.98 -2.60 -11.33
C GLY A 38 -2.99 -4.09 -11.02
N ARG A 39 -1.78 -4.67 -10.96
CA ARG A 39 -1.61 -6.07 -10.55
C ARG A 39 -2.18 -6.34 -9.15
N PRO A 40 -2.56 -7.59 -8.84
CA PRO A 40 -2.91 -7.99 -7.48
C PRO A 40 -1.79 -7.67 -6.48
N ILE A 41 -2.17 -7.33 -5.25
CA ILE A 41 -1.25 -7.23 -4.13
C ILE A 41 -0.63 -8.61 -3.87
N LEU A 42 0.69 -8.65 -3.78
CA LEU A 42 1.43 -9.89 -3.64
C LEU A 42 1.37 -10.39 -2.18
N PRO A 43 1.41 -11.71 -1.95
CA PRO A 43 1.57 -12.27 -0.62
C PRO A 43 2.88 -11.81 0.05
N PRO A 44 2.89 -11.66 1.40
CA PRO A 44 1.79 -11.97 2.33
C PRO A 44 0.75 -10.86 2.50
N MET A 45 0.95 -9.68 1.90
CA MET A 45 0.14 -8.49 2.20
C MET A 45 -1.34 -8.64 1.83
N ASN A 46 -1.67 -9.44 0.82
CA ASN A 46 -3.06 -9.70 0.43
C ASN A 46 -3.89 -10.29 1.59
N GLY A 47 -3.31 -11.17 2.41
CA GLY A 47 -3.98 -11.75 3.57
C GLY A 47 -4.27 -10.73 4.65
N VAL A 48 -3.30 -9.83 4.91
CA VAL A 48 -3.46 -8.70 5.85
C VAL A 48 -4.56 -7.75 5.38
N PHE A 49 -4.61 -7.44 4.09
CA PHE A 49 -5.68 -6.61 3.55
C PHE A 49 -7.07 -7.24 3.74
N ILE A 50 -7.24 -8.53 3.42
CA ILE A 50 -8.53 -9.21 3.62
C ILE A 50 -8.94 -9.23 5.09
N GLY A 51 -8.06 -9.65 5.98
CA GLY A 51 -8.40 -9.92 7.38
C GLY A 51 -8.48 -8.67 8.26
N ASN A 52 -7.68 -7.65 7.97
CA ASN A 52 -7.44 -6.56 8.92
C ASN A 52 -7.82 -5.18 8.38
N MET A 53 -7.66 -4.93 7.08
CA MET A 53 -7.87 -3.60 6.52
C MET A 53 -9.19 -3.46 5.76
N ASN A 54 -9.61 -4.48 5.03
CA ASN A 54 -10.85 -4.46 4.28
C ASN A 54 -12.12 -4.42 5.16
N PRO A 55 -12.13 -4.91 6.42
CA PRO A 55 -13.27 -4.70 7.31
C PRO A 55 -13.41 -3.27 7.85
N LEU A 56 -12.36 -2.45 7.80
CA LEU A 56 -12.41 -1.07 8.26
C LEU A 56 -13.36 -0.24 7.40
N SER A 57 -13.97 0.79 7.98
CA SER A 57 -14.73 1.80 7.25
C SER A 57 -13.83 2.65 6.36
N ASP A 58 -14.41 3.35 5.38
CA ASP A 58 -13.60 4.24 4.52
C ASP A 58 -12.98 5.37 5.35
N ASP A 59 -13.67 5.91 6.36
CA ASP A 59 -13.12 6.98 7.20
C ASP A 59 -11.91 6.52 8.03
N GLU A 60 -11.93 5.30 8.58
CA GLU A 60 -10.75 4.72 9.23
C GLU A 60 -9.57 4.54 8.25
N LEU A 61 -9.84 4.17 7.00
CA LEU A 61 -8.81 4.09 5.97
C LEU A 61 -8.24 5.47 5.60
N LYS A 62 -9.08 6.52 5.58
CA LYS A 62 -8.64 7.91 5.39
C LYS A 62 -7.75 8.36 6.53
N ASP A 63 -8.11 8.06 7.78
CA ASP A 63 -7.31 8.40 8.96
C ASP A 63 -5.93 7.71 8.92
N ILE A 64 -5.89 6.43 8.53
CA ILE A 64 -4.63 5.70 8.32
C ILE A 64 -3.80 6.37 7.22
N PHE A 65 -4.42 6.73 6.09
CA PHE A 65 -3.72 7.40 5.00
C PHE A 65 -3.16 8.75 5.45
N ALA A 66 -3.97 9.59 6.12
CA ALA A 66 -3.56 10.87 6.66
C ALA A 66 -2.38 10.71 7.64
N TYR A 67 -2.43 9.71 8.53
CA TYR A 67 -1.32 9.40 9.41
C TYR A 67 -0.05 9.06 8.63
N LEU A 68 -0.12 8.16 7.65
CA LEU A 68 1.03 7.79 6.81
C LEU A 68 1.60 9.00 6.06
N LYS A 69 0.74 9.90 5.58
CA LYS A 69 1.14 11.13 4.89
C LYS A 69 1.77 12.17 5.82
N SER A 70 1.51 12.11 7.12
CA SER A 70 2.12 13.00 8.12
C SER A 70 3.55 12.62 8.52
N LEU A 71 3.97 11.38 8.21
CA LEU A 71 5.29 10.87 8.61
C LEU A 71 6.44 11.59 7.88
N LYS A 72 7.62 11.62 8.51
CA LYS A 72 8.83 12.08 7.81
C LYS A 72 9.10 11.18 6.60
N PRO A 73 9.29 11.74 5.40
CA PRO A 73 9.67 10.95 4.23
C PRO A 73 10.97 10.19 4.48
N VAL A 74 11.01 8.91 4.11
CA VAL A 74 12.23 8.11 4.12
C VAL A 74 12.47 7.60 2.70
N ARG A 75 13.57 8.02 2.09
CA ARG A 75 13.98 7.52 0.77
C ARG A 75 14.51 6.09 0.92
N ASN A 76 13.75 5.10 0.47
CA ASN A 76 14.12 3.69 0.55
C ASN A 76 13.60 2.90 -0.65
N ARG A 77 14.46 2.66 -1.64
CA ARG A 77 14.13 1.87 -2.82
C ARG A 77 14.34 0.38 -2.51
N VAL A 78 13.24 -0.37 -2.47
CA VAL A 78 13.29 -1.82 -2.32
C VAL A 78 13.32 -2.52 -3.68
N PRO A 79 13.93 -3.72 -3.79
CA PRO A 79 13.93 -4.50 -5.03
C PRO A 79 12.51 -4.80 -5.54
N GLU A 80 12.42 -5.11 -6.83
CA GLU A 80 11.20 -5.68 -7.40
C GLU A 80 11.01 -7.13 -6.94
N PRO A 81 9.77 -7.61 -6.82
CA PRO A 81 9.50 -8.97 -6.40
C PRO A 81 10.05 -9.97 -7.43
N ILE A 82 10.58 -11.08 -6.94
CA ILE A 82 11.04 -12.20 -7.78
C ILE A 82 9.86 -13.15 -7.89
N LEU A 83 9.24 -13.23 -9.06
CA LEU A 83 8.10 -14.12 -9.32
C LEU A 83 8.62 -15.48 -9.83
N ASN A 84 7.92 -16.55 -9.45
CA ASN A 84 8.16 -17.91 -9.98
C ASN A 84 7.24 -18.20 -11.16
#